data_AF-A0A4Q3IG92-F1
#
_entry.id   AF-A0A4Q3IG92-F1
#
_cell.length_a   1.000
_cell.length_b   1.000
_cell.length_c   1.000
_cell.angle_alpha   90.00
_cell.angle_beta   90.00
_cell.angle_gamma   90.00
#
_symmetry.space_group_name_H-M   'P 1'
#
loop_
_entity.id
_entity.type
_entity.pdbx_description
1 polymer ?
#
loop_
_entity_poly.entity_id
_entity_poly.type
_entity_poly.pdbx_seq_one_letter_code
_entity_poly.pdbx_strand_id
1 'polypeptide(L)'
;MNLKELAASLGLSQTTVSRALNGYPEVSEATRQRVSQAAALQGYRPNASARRLATGRAGAVGIVYTTSEGYGPHTSEFLGGLGARLANDEIDVLVSTADTLEDELNAYRRAAQSKKVDCIILHSPRPQDVRVEL
;
A
#
# COMPACT_ATOMS: atom_id res chain seq x y z
N MET A 1 12.45 17.35 -9.85
CA MET A 1 11.57 17.75 -8.75
C MET A 1 11.69 16.77 -7.59
N ASN A 2 12.44 17.11 -6.55
CA ASN A 2 12.52 16.37 -5.29
C ASN A 2 11.87 17.17 -4.14
N LEU A 3 11.77 16.57 -2.93
CA LEU A 3 11.10 17.22 -1.79
C LEU A 3 11.78 18.53 -1.39
N LYS A 4 13.11 18.59 -1.48
CA LYS A 4 13.91 19.77 -1.14
C LYS A 4 13.61 20.93 -2.11
N GLU A 5 13.54 20.65 -3.40
CA GLU A 5 13.18 21.62 -4.43
C GLU A 5 11.75 22.14 -4.23
N LEU A 6 10.80 21.28 -3.88
CA LEU A 6 9.40 21.66 -3.67
C LEU A 6 9.24 22.53 -2.41
N ALA A 7 9.95 22.17 -1.35
CA ALA A 7 10.00 22.95 -0.13
C ALA A 7 10.59 24.35 -0.38
N ALA A 8 11.69 24.42 -1.14
CA ALA A 8 12.30 25.69 -1.53
C ALA A 8 11.36 26.56 -2.37
N SER A 9 10.64 26.01 -3.35
CA SER A 9 9.71 26.77 -4.19
C SER A 9 8.50 27.32 -3.42
N LEU A 10 8.14 26.69 -2.31
CA LEU A 10 7.06 27.13 -1.42
C LEU A 10 7.52 28.01 -0.25
N GLY A 11 8.83 28.16 -0.04
CA GLY A 11 9.38 28.85 1.14
C GLY A 11 9.07 28.12 2.45
N LEU A 12 8.93 26.79 2.42
CA LEU A 12 8.60 25.95 3.57
C LEU A 12 9.77 25.01 3.91
N SER A 13 9.79 24.49 5.14
CA SER A 13 10.73 23.42 5.49
C SER A 13 10.33 22.09 4.83
N GLN A 14 11.30 21.22 4.56
CA GLN A 14 11.02 19.87 4.04
C GLN A 14 10.07 19.09 4.97
N THR A 15 10.22 19.26 6.29
CA THR A 15 9.34 18.65 7.30
C THR A 15 7.90 19.15 7.17
N THR A 16 7.70 20.46 6.96
CA THR A 16 6.36 21.05 6.78
C THR A 16 5.70 20.54 5.51
N VAL A 17 6.43 20.50 4.38
CA VAL A 17 5.91 19.97 3.11
C VAL A 17 5.58 18.48 3.23
N SER A 18 6.46 17.69 3.86
CA SER A 18 6.22 16.26 4.11
C SER A 18 4.97 16.02 4.95
N ARG A 19 4.83 16.72 6.09
CA ARG A 19 3.64 16.63 6.95
C ARG A 19 2.37 17.09 6.26
N ALA A 20 2.46 18.13 5.44
CA ALA A 20 1.34 18.64 4.66
C ALA A 20 0.85 17.59 3.65
N LEU A 21 1.77 16.98 2.89
CA LEU A 21 1.45 15.92 1.92
C LEU A 21 0.92 14.65 2.58
N ASN A 22 1.38 14.33 3.79
CA ASN A 22 0.90 13.18 4.56
C ASN A 22 -0.35 13.49 5.42
N GLY A 23 -0.95 14.67 5.29
CA GLY A 23 -2.23 14.99 5.94
C GLY A 23 -2.18 15.19 7.46
N TYR A 24 -1.01 15.52 8.03
CA TYR A 24 -0.87 15.68 9.48
C TYR A 24 -1.70 16.87 10.00
N PRO A 25 -2.37 16.73 11.17
CA PRO A 25 -3.30 17.73 11.69
C PRO A 25 -2.61 19.03 12.14
N GLU A 26 -1.32 18.99 12.49
CA GLU A 26 -0.56 20.19 12.87
C GLU A 26 -0.32 21.19 11.72
N VAL A 27 -0.55 20.79 10.48
CA VAL A 27 -0.44 21.68 9.31
C VAL A 27 -1.82 22.25 8.99
N SER A 28 -1.93 23.56 8.80
CA SER A 28 -3.22 24.16 8.44
C SER A 28 -3.76 23.61 7.12
N GLU A 29 -5.08 23.52 6.98
CA GLU A 29 -5.72 23.07 5.74
C GLU A 29 -5.31 23.92 4.53
N ALA A 30 -5.22 25.24 4.70
CA ALA A 30 -4.75 26.15 3.66
C ALA A 30 -3.31 25.81 3.20
N THR A 31 -2.43 25.47 4.14
CA THR A 31 -1.06 25.04 3.80
C THR A 31 -1.05 23.68 3.11
N ARG A 32 -1.88 22.72 3.55
CA ARG A 32 -2.00 21.41 2.89
C ARG A 32 -2.42 21.55 1.43
N GLN A 33 -3.47 22.32 1.17
CA GLN A 33 -3.96 22.55 -0.20
C GLN A 33 -2.91 23.23 -1.08
N ARG A 34 -2.23 24.27 -0.56
CA ARG A 34 -1.17 24.97 -1.29
C ARG A 34 0.01 24.05 -1.64
N VAL A 35 0.40 23.16 -0.72
CA VAL A 35 1.46 22.17 -0.96
C VAL A 35 1.02 21.14 -2.00
N SER A 36 -0.18 20.57 -1.87
CA SER A 36 -0.70 19.57 -2.81
C SER A 36 -0.85 20.12 -4.23
N GLN A 37 -1.32 21.36 -4.38
CA GLN A 37 -1.40 22.03 -5.69
C GLN A 37 -0.03 22.23 -6.31
N ALA A 38 0.95 22.71 -5.55
CA ALA A 38 2.31 22.90 -6.06
C ALA A 38 2.99 21.57 -6.42
N ALA A 39 2.77 20.52 -5.63
CA ALA A 39 3.25 19.18 -5.93
C ALA A 39 2.68 18.67 -7.26
N ALA A 40 1.38 18.82 -7.48
CA ALA A 40 0.72 18.43 -8.73
C ALA A 40 1.23 19.23 -9.94
N LEU A 41 1.33 20.56 -9.82
CA LEU A 41 1.82 21.44 -10.88
C LEU A 41 3.28 21.16 -11.27
N GLN A 42 4.11 20.82 -10.29
CA GLN A 42 5.55 20.58 -10.51
C GLN A 42 5.87 19.09 -10.75
N GLY A 43 4.84 18.24 -10.87
CA GLY A 43 4.99 16.81 -11.12
C GLY A 43 5.70 16.06 -9.98
N TYR A 44 5.70 16.59 -8.76
CA TYR A 44 6.29 15.94 -7.61
C TYR A 44 5.42 14.76 -7.17
N ARG A 45 6.03 13.57 -7.10
CA ARG A 45 5.43 12.37 -6.49
C ARG A 45 6.28 11.93 -5.30
N PRO A 46 5.68 11.73 -4.12
CA PRO A 46 6.40 11.18 -2.98
C PRO A 46 7.03 9.83 -3.31
N ASN A 47 8.27 9.63 -2.89
CA ASN A 47 8.91 8.32 -3.03
C ASN A 47 8.23 7.33 -2.06
N ALA A 48 7.82 6.17 -2.56
CA ALA A 48 7.21 5.11 -1.75
C ALA A 48 8.05 4.78 -0.50
N SER A 49 9.38 4.67 -0.62
CA SER A 49 10.28 4.42 0.51
C SER A 49 10.25 5.55 1.56
N ALA A 50 10.13 6.79 1.13
CA ALA A 50 10.01 7.94 2.03
C ALA A 50 8.65 7.96 2.74
N ARG A 51 7.56 7.59 2.03
CA ARG A 51 6.22 7.42 2.60
C ARG A 51 6.20 6.30 3.65
N ARG A 52 6.85 5.16 3.38
CA ARG A 52 7.00 4.07 4.36
C ARG A 52 7.72 4.53 5.62
N LEU A 53 8.81 5.28 5.47
CA LEU A 53 9.57 5.80 6.62
C LEU A 53 8.73 6.79 7.45
N ALA A 54 7.95 7.65 6.81
CA ALA A 54 7.13 8.65 7.49
C ALA A 54 5.92 8.04 8.21
N THR A 55 5.25 7.06 7.58
CA THR A 55 3.98 6.50 8.07
C THR A 55 4.14 5.21 8.87
N GLY A 56 5.29 4.54 8.77
CA GLY A 56 5.50 3.19 9.30
C GLY A 56 4.74 2.09 8.54
N ARG A 57 3.97 2.45 7.50
CA ARG A 57 3.17 1.52 6.70
C ARG A 57 3.92 1.10 5.46
N ALA A 58 3.76 -0.14 5.03
CA ALA A 58 4.30 -0.65 3.78
C ALA A 58 3.63 -0.02 2.54
N GLY A 59 2.36 0.38 2.66
CA GLY A 59 1.54 0.87 1.55
C GLY A 59 1.15 -0.25 0.59
N ALA A 60 0.97 -1.47 1.11
CA ALA A 60 0.62 -2.63 0.30
C ALA A 60 -0.19 -3.65 1.08
N VAL A 61 -1.05 -4.40 0.40
CA VAL A 61 -1.76 -5.57 0.96
C VAL A 61 -1.28 -6.84 0.27
N GLY A 62 -1.21 -7.93 1.02
CA GLY A 62 -0.84 -9.24 0.49
C GLY A 62 -2.05 -10.09 0.10
N ILE A 63 -1.91 -10.92 -0.92
CA ILE A 63 -2.86 -11.99 -1.23
C ILE A 63 -2.10 -13.23 -1.71
N VAL A 64 -2.54 -14.41 -1.29
CA VAL A 64 -1.96 -15.70 -1.70
C VAL A 64 -3.00 -16.47 -2.50
N TYR A 65 -2.65 -16.87 -3.72
CA TYR A 65 -3.46 -17.74 -4.56
C TYR A 65 -2.91 -19.15 -4.61
N THR A 66 -3.80 -20.13 -4.60
CA THR A 66 -3.46 -21.53 -4.86
C THR A 66 -3.59 -21.80 -6.36
N THR A 67 -2.54 -22.36 -6.96
CA THR A 67 -2.50 -22.72 -8.39
C THR A 67 -3.00 -24.14 -8.63
N SER A 68 -2.96 -25.00 -7.61
CA SER A 68 -3.36 -26.41 -7.69
C SER A 68 -4.85 -26.64 -7.88
N GLU A 69 -5.71 -25.77 -7.34
CA GLU A 69 -7.17 -25.84 -7.52
C GLU A 69 -7.67 -24.94 -8.67
N GLY A 70 -6.73 -24.28 -9.37
CA GLY A 70 -7.03 -23.16 -10.25
C GLY A 70 -7.47 -21.92 -9.46
N TYR A 71 -7.48 -20.76 -10.13
CA TYR A 71 -7.79 -19.50 -9.46
C TYR A 71 -9.27 -19.40 -9.00
N GLY A 72 -10.15 -20.24 -9.55
CA GLY A 72 -11.59 -20.21 -9.35
C GLY A 72 -12.30 -19.23 -10.28
N PRO A 73 -13.64 -19.31 -10.41
CA PRO A 73 -14.40 -18.28 -11.11
C PRO A 73 -14.32 -16.98 -10.29
N HIS A 74 -14.22 -15.84 -10.96
CA HIS A 74 -14.19 -14.48 -10.38
C HIS A 74 -12.86 -13.93 -9.83
N THR A 75 -11.74 -14.65 -9.88
CA THR A 75 -10.45 -14.12 -9.38
C THR A 75 -10.03 -12.82 -10.05
N SER A 76 -10.17 -12.74 -11.37
CA SER A 76 -9.83 -11.56 -12.15
C SER A 76 -10.76 -10.38 -11.83
N GLU A 77 -12.05 -10.64 -11.63
CA GLU A 77 -13.05 -9.65 -11.24
C GLU A 77 -12.76 -9.11 -9.82
N PHE A 78 -12.46 -10.00 -8.88
CA PHE A 78 -12.06 -9.65 -7.52
C PHE A 78 -10.79 -8.81 -7.50
N LEU A 79 -9.72 -9.26 -8.18
CA LEU A 79 -8.46 -8.50 -8.29
C LEU A 79 -8.67 -7.15 -8.96
N GLY A 80 -9.51 -7.07 -10.01
CA GLY A 80 -9.86 -5.84 -10.68
C GLY A 80 -10.55 -4.84 -9.74
N GLY A 81 -11.56 -5.29 -9.00
CA GLY A 81 -12.27 -4.46 -8.02
C GLY A 81 -11.39 -4.02 -6.86
N LEU A 82 -10.60 -4.95 -6.30
CA LEU A 82 -9.65 -4.68 -5.23
C LEU A 82 -8.61 -3.64 -5.66
N GLY A 83 -7.98 -3.86 -6.82
CA GLY A 83 -6.98 -2.94 -7.37
C GLY A 83 -7.55 -1.56 -7.64
N ALA A 84 -8.75 -1.47 -8.23
CA ALA A 84 -9.40 -0.19 -8.50
C ALA A 84 -9.71 0.60 -7.21
N ARG A 85 -10.14 -0.06 -6.13
CA ARG A 85 -10.40 0.59 -4.85
C ARG A 85 -9.12 1.07 -4.18
N LEU A 86 -8.09 0.24 -4.15
CA LEU A 86 -6.83 0.51 -3.44
C LEU A 86 -5.93 1.50 -4.17
N ALA A 87 -6.01 1.58 -5.51
CA ALA A 87 -5.27 2.55 -6.30
C ALA A 87 -5.58 4.01 -5.90
N ASN A 88 -6.82 4.29 -5.48
CA ASN A 88 -7.21 5.63 -5.00
C ASN A 88 -6.45 6.06 -3.73
N ASP A 89 -5.98 5.10 -2.93
CA ASP A 89 -5.27 5.34 -1.67
C ASP A 89 -3.75 5.09 -1.81
N GLU A 90 -3.25 4.93 -3.04
CA GLU A 90 -1.85 4.56 -3.34
C GLU A 90 -1.38 3.28 -2.62
N ILE A 91 -2.29 2.31 -2.45
CA ILE A 91 -2.01 1.01 -1.83
C ILE A 91 -1.81 -0.04 -2.93
N ASP A 92 -0.64 -0.67 -2.92
CA ASP A 92 -0.29 -1.73 -3.87
C ASP A 92 -0.86 -3.10 -3.43
N VAL A 93 -1.07 -4.01 -4.39
CA VAL A 93 -1.43 -5.40 -4.11
C VAL A 93 -0.25 -6.31 -4.43
N LEU A 94 0.25 -7.02 -3.42
CA LEU A 94 1.33 -7.99 -3.55
C LEU A 94 0.74 -9.40 -3.66
N VAL A 95 0.91 -10.01 -4.83
CA VAL A 95 0.39 -11.36 -5.12
C VAL A 95 1.48 -12.40 -4.94
N SER A 96 1.18 -13.47 -4.19
CA SER A 96 1.98 -14.69 -4.11
C SER A 96 1.16 -15.88 -4.59
N THR A 97 1.83 -16.88 -5.16
CA THR A 97 1.20 -18.14 -5.57
C THR A 97 1.80 -19.31 -4.79
N ALA A 98 1.01 -20.37 -4.60
CA ALA A 98 1.42 -21.59 -3.94
C ALA A 98 0.76 -22.81 -4.58
N ASP A 99 1.51 -23.89 -4.77
CA ASP A 99 1.02 -25.13 -5.38
C ASP A 99 0.48 -26.11 -4.33
N THR A 100 1.05 -26.13 -3.13
CA THR A 100 0.62 -27.02 -2.03
C THR A 100 0.06 -26.24 -0.85
N LEU A 101 -0.67 -26.92 0.05
CA LEU A 101 -1.12 -26.32 1.31
C LEU A 101 0.08 -25.87 2.17
N GLU A 102 1.16 -26.62 2.19
CA GLU A 102 2.36 -26.24 2.95
C GLU A 102 2.99 -24.96 2.38
N ASP A 103 3.10 -24.85 1.05
CA ASP A 103 3.58 -23.64 0.39
C ASP A 103 2.68 -22.44 0.66
N GLU A 104 1.36 -22.65 0.67
CA GLU A 104 0.37 -21.63 0.97
C GLU A 104 0.59 -21.08 2.38
N LEU A 105 0.63 -21.95 3.40
CA LEU A 105 0.86 -21.56 4.79
C LEU A 105 2.20 -20.84 4.95
N ASN A 106 3.25 -21.32 4.27
CA ASN A 106 4.55 -20.66 4.28
C ASN A 106 4.52 -19.30 3.59
N ALA A 107 3.75 -19.12 2.52
CA ALA A 107 3.57 -17.82 1.87
C ALA A 107 2.89 -16.81 2.81
N TYR A 108 1.84 -17.22 3.53
CA TYR A 108 1.20 -16.37 4.56
C TYR A 108 2.18 -15.96 5.66
N ARG A 109 2.94 -16.92 6.23
CA ARG A 109 3.95 -16.63 7.27
C ARG A 109 5.03 -15.67 6.75
N ARG A 110 5.57 -15.90 5.55
CA ARG A 110 6.55 -15.01 4.93
C ARG A 110 5.99 -13.62 4.74
N ALA A 111 4.76 -13.49 4.24
CA ALA A 111 4.12 -12.20 4.03
C ALA A 111 4.00 -11.43 5.36
N ALA A 112 3.52 -12.08 6.43
CA ALA A 112 3.37 -11.48 7.75
C ALA A 112 4.70 -11.01 8.36
N GLN A 113 5.79 -11.77 8.15
CA GLN A 113 7.12 -11.44 8.68
C GLN A 113 7.89 -10.43 7.82
N SER A 114 7.53 -10.27 6.55
CA SER A 114 8.33 -9.53 5.57
C SER A 114 8.36 -8.01 5.75
N LYS A 115 7.42 -7.43 6.50
CA LYS A 115 7.14 -5.98 6.55
C LYS A 115 6.89 -5.36 5.17
N LYS A 116 6.57 -6.17 4.15
CA LYS A 116 6.27 -5.70 2.79
C LYS A 116 4.80 -5.38 2.58
N VAL A 117 3.93 -5.83 3.49
CA VAL A 117 2.48 -5.63 3.46
C VAL A 117 2.00 -5.18 4.82
N ASP A 118 0.95 -4.36 4.84
CA ASP A 118 0.27 -3.86 6.04
C ASP A 118 -0.79 -4.84 6.56
N CYS A 119 -1.37 -5.63 5.64
CA CYS A 119 -2.29 -6.70 5.96
C CYS A 119 -2.27 -7.77 4.85
N ILE A 120 -2.93 -8.90 5.12
CA ILE A 120 -3.11 -9.97 4.15
C ILE A 120 -4.61 -10.22 3.98
N ILE A 121 -5.05 -10.32 2.73
CA ILE A 121 -6.41 -10.72 2.37
C ILE A 121 -6.42 -12.22 2.17
N LEU A 122 -7.26 -12.90 2.93
CA LEU A 122 -7.47 -14.34 2.81
C LEU A 122 -8.49 -14.58 1.68
N HIS A 123 -8.02 -15.20 0.60
CA HIS A 123 -8.84 -15.53 -0.57
C HIS A 123 -9.42 -16.95 -0.45
N SER A 124 -10.67 -17.11 -0.90
CA SER A 124 -11.42 -18.38 -0.87
C SER A 124 -11.33 -19.09 0.50
N PRO A 125 -11.90 -18.53 1.58
CA PRO A 125 -11.90 -19.18 2.89
C PRO A 125 -12.61 -20.53 2.84
N ARG A 126 -12.03 -21.50 3.55
CA ARG A 126 -12.58 -22.85 3.71
C ARG A 126 -13.35 -22.95 5.02
N PRO A 127 -14.33 -23.86 5.15
CA PRO A 127 -14.82 -24.26 6.46
C PRO A 127 -13.64 -24.72 7.34
N GLN A 128 -13.58 -24.23 8.59
CA GLN A 128 -12.48 -24.52 9.53
C GLN A 128 -11.09 -24.19 8.94
N ASP A 129 -10.95 -22.97 8.40
CA ASP A 129 -9.72 -22.54 7.74
C ASP A 129 -8.53 -22.39 8.70
N VAL A 130 -7.56 -23.30 8.60
CA VAL A 130 -6.33 -23.28 9.39
C VAL A 130 -5.49 -22.01 9.19
N ARG A 131 -5.73 -21.23 8.11
CA ARG A 131 -5.02 -19.98 7.86
C ARG A 131 -5.42 -18.85 8.83
N VAL A 132 -6.57 -18.97 9.51
CA VAL A 132 -7.07 -17.95 10.46
C VAL A 132 -6.29 -17.96 11.77
N GLU A 133 -5.68 -19.08 12.13
CA GLU A 133 -4.89 -19.25 13.36
C GLU A 133 -3.41 -18.87 13.20
N LEU A 134 -2.99 -18.43 12.00
CA LEU A 134 -1.60 -18.10 11.66
C LEU A 134 -1.08 -16.79 12.29
#